data_AF-A0A1W1WXL0-F1
#
_entry.id   AF-A0A1W1WXL0-F1
#
_cell.length_a   1.000
_cell.length_b   1.000
_cell.length_c   1.000
_cell.angle_alpha   90.00
_cell.angle_beta   90.00
_cell.angle_gamma   90.00
#
_symmetry.space_group_name_H-M   'P 1'
#
loop_
_entity.id
_entity.type
_entity.pdbx_description
1 polymer ?
#
loop_
_entity_poly.entity_id
_entity_poly.type
_entity_poly.pdbx_seq_one_letter_code
_entity_poly.pdbx_strand_id
1 'polypeptide(L)'
;MKNEKAQLQEENLIDIAEIQYKLIETSEYLVNNKLIVNSNEGNLLNELKNCLKEYIGFYFSVAFINFSGLQLLLDSFKDLEERNIKGRIITSTYLNFTEPKALERIKSLII
;
A
#
# COMPACT_ATOMS: atom_id res chain seq x y z
N MET A 1 42.88 52.29 13.40
CA MET A 1 42.19 53.11 12.39
C MET A 1 40.92 52.36 12.01
N LYS A 2 39.76 52.94 12.35
CA LYS A 2 38.45 52.47 11.89
C LYS A 2 38.24 52.98 10.46
N ASN A 3 37.68 52.17 9.58
CA ASN A 3 36.90 52.66 8.44
C ASN A 3 35.89 51.60 8.00
N GLU A 4 34.64 52.02 7.98
CA GLU A 4 33.47 51.34 7.45
C GLU A 4 33.58 51.10 5.95
N LYS A 5 33.08 49.94 5.50
CA LYS A 5 32.18 49.89 4.35
C LYS A 5 31.07 48.89 4.67
N ALA A 6 29.87 49.41 4.85
CA ALA A 6 28.65 48.65 4.76
C ALA A 6 28.47 48.16 3.32
N GLN A 7 28.13 46.88 3.15
CA GLN A 7 27.43 46.36 1.97
C GLN A 7 26.80 45.00 2.33
N LEU A 8 25.52 45.10 2.73
CA LEU A 8 24.39 44.23 2.41
C LEU A 8 24.63 42.70 2.46
N GLN A 9 23.99 42.05 3.44
CA GLN A 9 23.74 40.61 3.45
C GLN A 9 22.87 40.25 2.25
N GLU A 10 23.46 39.68 1.22
CA GLU A 10 22.76 38.90 0.22
C GLU A 10 22.35 37.58 0.87
N GLU A 11 21.07 37.52 1.26
CA GLU A 11 20.33 36.26 1.25
C GLU A 11 20.58 35.57 -0.09
N ASN A 12 21.09 34.34 -0.08
CA ASN A 12 20.53 33.31 -0.93
C ASN A 12 21.08 31.91 -0.67
N LEU A 13 20.10 31.00 -0.50
CA LEU A 13 20.06 29.65 -1.04
C LEU A 13 20.99 28.65 -0.35
N ILE A 14 20.40 27.98 0.64
CA ILE A 14 20.71 26.57 0.88
C ILE A 14 20.70 25.88 -0.48
N ASP A 15 21.84 25.32 -0.85
CA ASP A 15 22.05 24.66 -2.12
C ASP A 15 21.00 23.54 -2.26
N ILE A 16 20.06 23.72 -3.18
CA ILE A 16 18.91 22.83 -3.41
C ILE A 16 19.39 21.42 -3.83
N ALA A 17 20.70 21.28 -4.13
CA ALA A 17 21.40 20.03 -4.35
C ALA A 17 21.67 19.20 -3.07
N GLU A 18 21.67 19.76 -1.86
CA GLU A 18 21.93 18.98 -0.62
C GLU A 18 20.72 18.15 -0.17
N ILE A 19 19.51 18.51 -0.61
CA ILE A 19 18.29 17.70 -0.46
C ILE A 19 18.19 16.68 -1.62
N GLN A 20 19.33 16.36 -2.26
CA GLN A 20 19.54 15.13 -3.02
C GLN A 20 18.88 13.97 -2.24
N TYR A 21 17.87 13.31 -2.79
CA TYR A 21 18.02 12.15 -3.70
C TYR A 21 18.95 11.03 -3.17
N LYS A 22 19.45 11.12 -1.94
CA LYS A 22 20.54 10.32 -1.38
C LYS A 22 20.07 9.32 -0.32
N LEU A 23 18.83 8.84 -0.40
CA LEU A 23 18.31 7.85 0.55
C LEU A 23 17.37 6.77 -0.05
N ILE A 24 17.32 6.60 -1.38
CA ILE A 24 16.53 5.51 -2.00
C ILE A 24 17.34 4.75 -3.09
N GLU A 25 18.66 4.63 -2.90
CA GLU A 25 19.51 3.76 -3.74
C GLU A 25 20.17 2.65 -2.89
N THR A 26 19.38 1.94 -2.08
CA THR A 26 19.72 0.55 -1.76
C THR A 26 19.02 -0.32 -2.80
N SER A 27 19.79 -1.12 -3.55
CA SER A 27 19.28 -2.09 -4.55
C SER A 27 18.24 -3.07 -3.99
N GLU A 28 18.16 -3.14 -2.67
CA GLU A 28 17.19 -3.90 -1.87
C GLU A 28 15.73 -3.41 -2.03
N TYR A 29 15.52 -2.16 -2.48
CA TYR A 29 14.19 -1.58 -2.76
C TYR A 29 14.00 -1.20 -4.23
N LEU A 30 14.67 -1.88 -5.16
CA LEU A 30 14.33 -1.77 -6.59
C LEU A 30 12.86 -2.16 -6.77
N VAL A 31 11.98 -1.17 -6.81
CA VAL A 31 10.56 -1.38 -7.01
C VAL A 31 10.38 -1.84 -8.45
N ASN A 32 10.19 -3.14 -8.64
CA ASN A 32 9.80 -3.69 -9.92
C ASN A 32 8.33 -3.30 -10.17
N ASN A 33 8.13 -2.06 -10.64
CA ASN A 33 6.82 -1.50 -10.92
C ASN A 33 6.17 -2.30 -12.04
N LYS A 34 5.08 -3.01 -11.71
CA LYS A 34 4.27 -3.74 -12.67
C LYS A 34 2.93 -3.03 -12.84
N LEU A 35 2.57 -2.69 -14.08
CA LEU A 35 1.23 -2.24 -14.39
C LEU A 35 0.27 -3.44 -14.36
N ILE A 36 -0.68 -3.41 -13.44
CA ILE A 36 -1.71 -4.45 -13.32
C ILE A 36 -2.98 -3.95 -14.01
N VAL A 37 -3.36 -4.62 -15.09
CA VAL A 37 -4.60 -4.37 -15.82
C VAL A 37 -5.40 -5.66 -15.92
N ASN A 38 -6.72 -5.53 -16.04
CA ASN A 38 -7.59 -6.68 -16.31
C ASN A 38 -7.55 -6.97 -17.82
N SER A 39 -6.85 -8.03 -18.19
CA SER A 39 -6.64 -8.47 -19.56
C SER A 39 -6.63 -10.01 -19.64
N ASN A 40 -6.43 -10.54 -20.85
CA ASN A 40 -6.26 -11.99 -21.04
C ASN A 40 -4.92 -12.51 -20.48
N GLU A 41 -3.94 -11.62 -20.27
CA GLU A 41 -2.60 -11.98 -19.79
C GLU A 41 -2.49 -11.95 -18.26
N GLY A 42 -3.44 -11.31 -17.58
CA GLY A 42 -3.43 -11.15 -16.13
C GLY A 42 -4.52 -10.21 -15.65
N ASN A 43 -4.76 -10.20 -14.34
CA ASN A 43 -5.73 -9.32 -13.69
C ASN A 43 -5.37 -9.09 -12.22
N LEU A 44 -6.06 -8.14 -11.60
CA LEU A 44 -5.83 -7.78 -10.20
C LEU A 44 -6.10 -8.94 -9.23
N LEU A 45 -7.11 -9.77 -9.50
CA LEU A 45 -7.45 -10.89 -8.64
C LEU A 45 -6.31 -11.91 -8.54
N ASN A 46 -5.69 -12.25 -9.68
CA ASN A 46 -4.58 -13.18 -9.72
C ASN A 46 -3.38 -12.65 -8.93
N GLU A 47 -3.09 -11.35 -9.04
CA GLU A 47 -2.02 -10.72 -8.27
C GLU A 47 -2.31 -10.71 -6.78
N LEU A 48 -3.54 -10.38 -6.37
CA LEU A 48 -3.93 -10.45 -4.96
C LEU A 48 -3.76 -11.88 -4.40
N LYS A 49 -4.18 -12.90 -5.15
CA LYS A 49 -4.04 -14.30 -4.74
C LYS A 49 -2.57 -14.73 -4.60
N ASN A 50 -1.71 -14.33 -5.55
CA ASN A 50 -0.28 -14.63 -5.49
C ASN A 50 0.37 -13.97 -4.27
N CYS A 51 0.07 -12.70 -4.02
CA CYS A 51 0.56 -12.00 -2.83
C CYS A 51 0.11 -12.73 -1.54
N LEU A 52 -1.18 -13.04 -1.40
CA LEU A 52 -1.68 -13.76 -0.22
C LEU A 52 -1.03 -15.14 -0.05
N LYS A 53 -0.66 -15.81 -1.15
CA LYS A 53 0.02 -17.10 -1.09
C LYS A 53 1.46 -16.95 -0.55
N GLU A 54 2.20 -15.96 -1.02
CA GLU A 54 3.65 -15.84 -0.76
C GLU A 54 3.98 -15.19 0.58
N TYR A 55 3.19 -14.21 1.03
CA TYR A 55 3.54 -13.39 2.20
C TYR A 55 3.09 -13.98 3.55
N ILE A 56 3.77 -13.56 4.62
CA ILE A 56 3.53 -13.98 6.02
C ILE A 56 2.51 -13.09 6.77
N GLY A 57 1.78 -12.23 6.05
CA GLY A 57 0.76 -11.33 6.57
C GLY A 57 0.37 -10.27 5.55
N PHE A 58 -0.78 -9.61 5.75
CA PHE A 58 -1.26 -8.57 4.83
C PHE A 58 -2.03 -7.45 5.53
N TYR A 59 -2.03 -6.27 4.90
CA TYR A 59 -2.85 -5.13 5.28
C TYR A 59 -3.59 -4.62 4.05
N PHE A 60 -4.91 -4.57 4.10
CA PHE A 60 -5.73 -3.91 3.08
C PHE A 60 -6.28 -2.60 3.62
N SER A 61 -6.01 -1.52 2.89
CA SER A 61 -6.69 -0.23 3.06
C SER A 61 -7.51 0.01 1.79
N VAL A 62 -8.83 -0.16 1.90
CA VAL A 62 -9.75 -0.12 0.77
C VAL A 62 -10.94 0.77 1.09
N ALA A 63 -11.50 1.44 0.08
CA ALA A 63 -12.61 2.37 0.30
C ALA A 63 -13.92 1.66 0.66
N PHE A 64 -14.24 0.57 -0.07
CA PHE A 64 -15.44 -0.24 0.10
C PHE A 64 -15.22 -1.70 -0.26
N ILE A 65 -16.12 -2.59 0.18
CA ILE A 65 -16.06 -4.03 -0.06
C ILE A 65 -17.45 -4.57 -0.42
N ASN A 66 -17.55 -5.21 -1.57
CA ASN A 66 -18.74 -5.97 -1.98
C ASN A 66 -18.56 -7.46 -1.64
N PHE A 67 -19.64 -8.14 -1.27
CA PHE A 67 -19.59 -9.56 -0.92
C PHE A 67 -19.15 -10.43 -2.12
N SER A 68 -19.59 -10.09 -3.33
CA SER A 68 -19.20 -10.80 -4.55
C SER A 68 -17.68 -10.75 -4.82
N GLY A 69 -17.03 -9.62 -4.54
CA GLY A 69 -15.58 -9.48 -4.65
C GLY A 69 -14.86 -10.27 -3.56
N LEU A 70 -15.35 -10.21 -2.32
CA LEU A 70 -14.82 -10.97 -1.19
C LEU A 70 -14.88 -12.49 -1.45
N GLN A 71 -15.96 -12.99 -2.06
CA GLN A 71 -16.15 -14.42 -2.36
C GLN A 71 -14.98 -15.01 -3.17
N LEU A 72 -14.38 -14.22 -4.05
CA LEU A 72 -13.26 -14.65 -4.90
C LEU A 72 -11.96 -14.91 -4.12
N LEU A 73 -11.87 -14.40 -2.89
CA LEU A 73 -10.70 -14.48 -2.00
C LEU A 73 -10.92 -15.41 -0.80
N LEU A 74 -12.11 -15.99 -0.62
CA LEU A 74 -12.42 -16.80 0.56
C LEU A 74 -11.51 -18.03 0.71
N ASP A 75 -11.20 -18.71 -0.40
CA ASP A 75 -10.28 -19.86 -0.37
C ASP A 75 -8.88 -19.40 0.04
N SER A 76 -8.40 -18.27 -0.49
CA SER A 76 -7.11 -17.70 -0.12
C SER A 76 -7.04 -17.30 1.36
N PHE A 77 -8.12 -16.76 1.92
CA PHE A 77 -8.17 -16.46 3.35
C PHE A 77 -8.22 -17.70 4.23
N LYS A 78 -8.89 -18.77 3.76
CA LYS A 78 -8.89 -20.05 4.44
C LYS A 78 -7.50 -20.68 4.47
N ASP A 79 -6.76 -20.63 3.36
CA ASP A 79 -5.38 -21.11 3.29
C ASP A 79 -4.46 -20.35 4.27
N LEU A 80 -4.68 -19.04 4.43
CA LEU A 80 -3.96 -18.22 5.41
C LEU A 80 -4.28 -18.61 6.85
N GLU A 81 -5.55 -18.86 7.15
CA GLU A 81 -6.02 -19.33 8.46
C GLU A 81 -5.38 -20.69 8.81
N GLU A 82 -5.37 -21.64 7.87
CA GLU A 82 -4.71 -22.95 8.03
C GLU A 82 -3.19 -22.81 8.28
N ARG A 83 -2.57 -21.78 7.71
CA ARG A 83 -1.15 -21.43 7.92
C ARG A 83 -0.92 -20.54 9.15
N ASN A 84 -1.96 -20.19 9.89
CA ASN A 84 -1.92 -19.28 11.04
C ASN A 84 -1.32 -17.89 10.70
N ILE A 85 -1.59 -17.40 9.49
CA ILE A 85 -1.17 -16.10 9.00
C ILE A 85 -2.30 -15.10 9.20
N LYS A 86 -1.99 -14.00 9.90
CA LYS A 86 -2.95 -12.95 10.21
C LYS A 86 -2.87 -11.79 9.22
N GLY A 87 -4.00 -11.15 8.99
CA GLY A 87 -4.13 -9.95 8.19
C GLY A 87 -4.93 -8.88 8.89
N ARG A 88 -4.97 -7.68 8.31
CA ARG A 88 -5.87 -6.62 8.76
C ARG A 88 -6.51 -5.92 7.58
N ILE A 89 -7.77 -5.56 7.72
CA ILE A 89 -8.51 -4.81 6.70
C ILE A 89 -9.08 -3.56 7.36
N ILE A 90 -8.79 -2.39 6.79
CA ILE A 90 -9.40 -1.12 7.14
C ILE A 90 -10.24 -0.68 5.94
N THR A 91 -11.52 -0.42 6.21
CA THR A 91 -12.48 0.07 5.23
C THR A 91 -13.37 1.14 5.86
N SER A 92 -14.20 1.78 5.06
CA SER A 92 -15.14 2.80 5.50
C SER A 92 -16.58 2.45 5.15
N THR A 93 -17.52 3.24 5.66
CA THR A 93 -18.92 3.26 5.22
C THR A 93 -19.16 4.34 4.16
N TYR A 94 -18.12 4.75 3.43
CA TYR A 94 -18.24 5.79 2.40
C TYR A 94 -19.33 5.43 1.38
N LEU A 95 -20.26 6.36 1.20
CA LEU A 95 -21.46 6.21 0.36
C LEU A 95 -22.30 4.94 0.65
N ASN A 96 -22.11 4.31 1.80
CA ASN A 96 -22.71 3.01 2.15
C ASN A 96 -22.47 1.92 1.09
N PHE A 97 -21.32 1.94 0.40
CA PHE A 97 -20.98 0.94 -0.61
C PHE A 97 -20.44 -0.35 -0.01
N THR A 98 -19.91 -0.32 1.21
CA THR A 98 -19.48 -1.55 1.89
C THR A 98 -20.71 -2.35 2.30
N GLU A 99 -20.85 -3.56 1.75
CA GLU A 99 -21.96 -4.44 2.06
C GLU A 99 -21.81 -5.03 3.48
N PRO A 100 -22.82 -4.92 4.37
CA PRO A 100 -22.74 -5.48 5.72
C PRO A 100 -22.41 -6.97 5.74
N LYS A 101 -22.95 -7.74 4.78
CA LYS A 101 -22.68 -9.17 4.63
C LYS A 101 -21.20 -9.48 4.38
N ALA A 102 -20.48 -8.61 3.67
CA ALA A 102 -19.04 -8.75 3.48
C ALA A 102 -18.28 -8.58 4.80
N LEU A 103 -18.66 -7.59 5.60
CA LEU A 103 -18.04 -7.35 6.92
C LEU A 103 -18.30 -8.50 7.89
N GLU A 104 -19.53 -9.02 7.95
CA GLU A 104 -19.85 -10.17 8.80
C GLU A 104 -19.08 -11.43 8.39
N ARG A 105 -18.87 -11.62 7.07
CA ARG A 105 -18.04 -12.73 6.58
C ARG A 105 -16.56 -12.55 6.90
N ILE A 106 -16.03 -11.33 6.82
CA ILE A 106 -14.64 -11.04 7.20
C ILE A 106 -14.43 -11.27 8.69
N LYS A 107 -15.35 -10.79 9.54
CA LYS A 107 -15.29 -11.01 11.00
C LYS A 107 -15.33 -12.49 11.40
N SER A 108 -15.94 -13.35 10.59
CA SER A 108 -16.00 -14.79 10.86
C SER A 108 -14.77 -15.56 10.40
N LEU A 109 -13.86 -14.92 9.66
CA LEU A 109 -12.56 -15.49 9.32
C LEU A 109 -11.56 -15.15 10.44
N ILE A 110 -10.70 -16.09 10.82
CA ILE A 110 -9.58 -15.82 11.74
C ILE A 110 -8.41 -15.26 10.91
N ILE A 111 -8.59 -14.04 10.38
CA ILE A 111 -7.55 -13.24 9.70
C ILE A 111 -7.20 -12.02 10.53
#